data_AF-A0A2W6YG06-F1
#
_entry.id   AF-A0A2W6YG06-F1
#
_cell.length_a   1.000
_cell.length_b   1.000
_cell.length_c   1.000
_cell.angle_alpha   90.00
_cell.angle_beta   90.00
_cell.angle_gamma   90.00
#
_symmetry.space_group_name_H-M   'P 1'
#
loop_
_entity.id
_entity.type
_entity.pdbx_description
1 polymer ?
#
loop_
_entity_poly.entity_id
_entity_poly.type
_entity_poly.pdbx_seq_one_letter_code
_entity_poly.pdbx_strand_id
1 'polypeptide(L)' 'MSFLLHVVGPLERWDTIAWRYYGAAGAYRPIVEANRALFTDPLSALPELPPAGTELKIPIVAAASRPTSDDLPPWLR' A
#
# COMPACT_ATOMS: atom_id res chain seq x y z
N MET A 1 -12.09 -12.05 -0.18
CA MET A 1 -11.06 -11.03 -0.48
C MET A 1 -9.70 -11.69 -0.37
N SER A 2 -8.89 -11.66 -1.42
CA SER A 2 -7.54 -12.23 -1.43
C SER A 2 -6.51 -11.20 -0.96
N PHE A 3 -5.50 -11.68 -0.23
CA PHE A 3 -4.40 -10.86 0.28
C PHE A 3 -3.09 -11.63 0.18
N LEU A 4 -1.98 -10.89 0.08
CA LEU A 4 -0.63 -11.41 0.26
C LEU A 4 -0.16 -11.09 1.68
N LEU A 5 0.76 -11.89 2.22
CA LEU A 5 1.42 -11.60 3.49
C LEU A 5 2.79 -10.97 3.21
N HIS A 6 3.08 -9.88 3.90
CA HIS A 6 4.37 -9.18 3.83
C HIS A 6 4.91 -9.00 5.25
N VAL A 7 6.17 -9.40 5.46
CA VAL A 7 6.87 -9.16 6.72
C VAL A 7 7.64 -7.86 6.61
N VAL A 8 7.33 -6.90 7.50
CA VAL A 8 7.93 -5.57 7.47
C VAL A 8 9.43 -5.63 7.78
N GLY A 9 10.24 -5.06 6.91
CA GLY A 9 11.68 -4.94 7.09
C GLY A 9 12.08 -3.81 8.06
N PRO A 10 13.35 -3.77 8.50
CA PRO A 10 13.86 -2.64 9.28
C PRO A 10 13.78 -1.34 8.48
N LEU A 11 13.24 -0.28 9.09
CA LEU A 11 13.08 1.05 8.49
C LEU A 11 12.22 1.09 7.21
N GLU A 12 11.42 0.07 6.97
CA GLU A 12 10.55 0.01 5.80
C GLU A 12 9.34 0.93 5.98
N ARG A 13 9.09 1.82 5.01
CA ARG A 13 8.00 2.79 5.03
C ARG A 13 6.77 2.28 4.29
N TRP A 14 5.59 2.78 4.67
CA TRP A 14 4.32 2.49 3.99
C TRP A 14 4.35 2.74 2.48
N ASP A 15 4.96 3.85 2.07
CA ASP A 15 5.13 4.23 0.66
C ASP A 15 5.93 3.21 -0.15
N THR A 16 6.97 2.63 0.47
CA THR A 16 7.87 1.67 -0.17
C THR A 16 7.18 0.31 -0.34
N ILE A 17 6.40 -0.11 0.67
CA ILE A 17 5.57 -1.31 0.59
C ILE A 17 4.51 -1.14 -0.50
N ALA A 18 3.81 0.00 -0.52
CA ALA A 18 2.81 0.30 -1.55
C ALA A 18 3.41 0.35 -2.96
N TRP A 19 4.60 0.95 -3.12
CA TRP A 19 5.31 0.93 -4.39
C TRP A 19 5.68 -0.49 -4.84
N ARG A 20 6.17 -1.33 -3.93
CA ARG A 20 6.55 -2.72 -4.23
C ARG A 20 5.37 -3.55 -4.74
N TYR A 21 4.19 -3.41 -4.13
CA TYR A 21 3.03 -4.26 -4.45
C TYR A 21 2.07 -3.64 -5.47
N TYR A 22 1.96 -2.31 -5.51
CA TYR A 22 1.00 -1.61 -6.36
C TYR A 22 1.64 -0.71 -7.41
N GLY A 23 2.97 -0.51 -7.40
CA GLY A 23 3.65 0.41 -8.29
C GLY A 23 3.29 1.89 -8.07
N ALA A 24 2.68 2.20 -6.92
CA ALA A 24 2.24 3.55 -6.58
C ALA A 24 2.49 3.83 -5.09
N ALA A 25 3.44 4.73 -4.80
CA ALA A 25 3.84 5.06 -3.43
C ALA A 25 2.69 5.66 -2.60
N GLY A 26 1.74 6.36 -3.23
CA GLY A 26 0.55 6.89 -2.55
C GLY A 26 -0.55 5.85 -2.25
N ALA A 27 -0.43 4.63 -2.77
CA ALA A 27 -1.46 3.60 -2.64
C ALA A 27 -1.35 2.77 -1.35
N TYR A 28 -0.87 3.35 -0.25
CA TYR A 28 -0.72 2.63 1.03
C TYR A 28 -2.01 2.55 1.85
N ARG A 29 -3.02 3.39 1.54
CA ARG A 29 -4.31 3.40 2.26
C ARG A 29 -4.99 2.03 2.37
N PRO A 30 -5.12 1.22 1.30
CA PRO A 30 -5.71 -0.11 1.38
C PRO A 30 -4.96 -1.04 2.34
N ILE A 31 -3.62 -0.94 2.38
CA ILE A 31 -2.78 -1.73 3.29
C ILE A 31 -3.10 -1.33 4.73
N VAL A 32 -3.13 -0.03 5.01
CA VAL A 32 -3.43 0.49 6.34
C VAL A 32 -4.82 0.08 6.83
N GLU A 33 -5.84 0.21 5.99
CA GLU A 33 -7.22 -0.14 6.33
C GLU A 33 -7.35 -1.65 6.62
N ALA A 34 -6.71 -2.50 5.81
CA ALA A 34 -6.70 -3.95 6.00
C ALA A 34 -6.00 -4.41 7.29
N ASN A 35 -5.06 -3.60 7.80
CA ASN A 35 -4.25 -3.89 8.99
C ASN A 35 -4.58 -3.00 10.19
N ARG A 36 -5.68 -2.25 10.15
CA ARG A 36 -6.01 -1.27 11.20
C ARG A 36 -6.13 -1.91 12.59
N ALA A 37 -6.57 -3.17 12.64
CA ALA A 37 -6.69 -3.95 13.87
C ALA A 37 -5.34 -4.23 14.57
N LEU A 38 -4.20 -4.11 13.87
CA LEU A 38 -2.87 -4.24 14.47
C LEU A 38 -2.47 -3.00 15.30
N PHE A 39 -3.17 -1.88 15.11
CA PHE A 39 -2.92 -0.64 15.82
C PHE A 39 -4.03 -0.47 16.88
N THR A 40 -3.69 -0.80 18.13
CA THR A 40 -4.60 -0.94 19.28
C THR A 40 -5.49 0.28 19.56
N ASP A 41 -5.08 1.47 19.12
CA ASP A 41 -5.82 2.69 19.36
C ASP A 41 -6.45 3.22 18.04
N PRO A 42 -7.80 3.33 17.98
CA PRO A 42 -8.51 3.80 16.81
C PRO A 42 -8.35 5.31 16.54
N LEU A 43 -7.90 6.08 17.53
CA LEU A 43 -7.58 7.51 17.44
C LEU A 43 -6.08 7.77 17.30
N SER A 44 -5.22 6.76 17.52
CA SER A 44 -3.78 6.90 17.29
C SER A 44 -3.50 7.22 15.84
N ALA A 45 -2.67 8.24 15.67
CA ALA A 45 -1.97 8.47 14.41
C ALA A 45 -1.32 7.17 13.95
N LEU A 46 -1.37 6.93 12.64
CA LEU A 46 -0.61 5.83 12.05
C LEU A 46 0.87 6.05 12.34
N PRO A 47 1.60 5.01 12.77
CA PRO A 47 3.03 5.14 12.92
C PRO A 47 3.62 5.46 11.55
N GLU A 48 4.56 6.42 11.51
CA GLU A 48 5.23 6.80 10.26
C GLU A 48 5.91 5.59 9.60
N LEU A 49 6.45 4.70 10.44
CA LEU A 49 7.08 3.44 10.06
C LEU A 49 6.33 2.29 10.74
N PRO A 50 5.81 1.30 9.98
CA PRO A 50 5.32 0.07 10.58
C PRO A 50 6.43 -0.63 11.38
N PRO A 51 6.12 -1.27 12.52
CA PRO A 51 7.13 -1.98 13.30
C PRO A 51 7.74 -3.12 12.50
N ALA A 52 9.08 -3.21 12.48
CA ALA A 52 9.78 -4.31 11.82
C ALA A 52 9.36 -5.67 12.39
N GLY A 53 9.25 -6.68 11.52
CA GLY A 53 8.77 -8.01 11.87
C GLY A 53 7.24 -8.14 11.96
N THR A 54 6.49 -7.04 11.76
CA THR A 54 5.02 -7.11 11.68
C THR A 54 4.60 -7.80 10.38
N GLU A 55 3.66 -8.74 10.47
CA GLU A 55 2.99 -9.31 9.30
C GLU A 55 1.84 -8.42 8.85
N LEU A 56 1.95 -7.85 7.65
CA LEU A 56 0.92 -7.04 7.03
C LEU A 56 0.18 -7.84 5.96
N LYS A 57 -1.15 -7.75 5.98
CA LYS A 57 -2.03 -8.21 4.91
C LYS A 57 -2.03 -7.17 3.79
N ILE A 58 -1.51 -7.53 2.64
CA ILE A 58 -1.51 -6.68 1.44
C ILE A 58 -2.72 -7.06 0.58
N PRO A 59 -3.80 -6.27 0.57
CA PRO A 59 -4.98 -6.60 -0.22
C PRO A 59 -4.65 -6.56 -1.71
N ILE A 60 -5.13 -7.55 -2.46
CA ILE A 60 -5.04 -7.53 -3.92
C ILE A 60 -6.15 -6.61 -4.42
N VAL A 61 -5.76 -5.41 -4.83
CA VAL A 61 -6.67 -4.46 -5.48
C VAL A 61 -6.70 -4.75 -6.98
N ALA A 62 -7.88 -4.68 -7.59
CA ALA A 62 -7.96 -4.67 -9.04
C ALA A 62 -7.18 -3.44 -9.53
N ALA A 63 -6.25 -3.63 -10.47
CA ALA A 63 -5.54 -2.50 -11.06
C ALA A 63 -6.58 -1.52 -11.62
N ALA A 64 -6.55 -0.28 -11.13
CA ALA A 64 -7.22 0.79 -11.85
C ALA A 64 -6.64 0.80 -13.26
N SER A 65 -7.50 0.70 -14.28
CA SER A 65 -7.10 0.60 -15.68
C SER A 65 -5.97 1.58 -15.96
N ARG A 66 -4.79 1.05 -16.32
CA ARG A 66 -3.67 1.89 -16.73
C ARG A 66 -4.18 2.74 -17.91
N PRO A 67 -4.02 4.08 -17.88
CA PRO A 67 -4.46 4.91 -19.00
C PRO A 67 -3.85 4.36 -20.28
N THR A 68 -4.71 4.09 -21.25
CA THR A 68 -4.27 3.60 -22.56
C THR A 68 -3.59 4.77 -23.26
N SER A 69 -2.73 4.51 -24.25
CA SER A 69 -2.09 5.60 -25.03
C SER A 69 -3.12 6.58 -25.64
N ASP A 70 -4.37 6.13 -25.84
CA ASP A 70 -5.48 6.98 -26.29
C ASP A 70 -5.95 7.99 -25.22
N ASP A 71 -5.92 7.60 -23.93
CA ASP A 71 -6.28 8.44 -22.78
C ASP A 71 -5.18 9.47 -22.43
N LEU A 72 -3.98 9.30 -22.98
CA LEU A 72 -2.86 10.21 -22.75
C LEU A 72 -2.93 11.40 -23.71
N PRO A 73 -2.62 12.62 -23.22
CA PRO A 73 -2.55 13.79 -24.07
C PRO A 73 -1.45 13.62 -25.13
N PRO A 74 -1.56 14.29 -26.30
CA PRO A 74 -0.72 14.02 -27.47
C PRO A 74 0.80 14.22 -27.26
N TRP A 75 1.21 14.99 -26.25
CA TRP A 75 2.62 15.19 -25.87
C TRP A 75 3.17 14.14 -24.89
N LEU A 76 2.34 13.24 -24.40
CA LEU A 76 2.67 12.18 -23.44
C LEU A 76 2.39 10.78 -24.01
N ARG A 77 2.01 10.70 -25.29
CA ARG A 77 1.86 9.43 -26.02
C ARG A 77 3.19 8.78 -26.32
#